data_AF-A0AAE9A036-F1
#
_entry.id   AF-A0AAE9A036-F1
#
_cell.length_a   1.000
_cell.length_b   1.000
_cell.length_c   1.000
_cell.angle_alpha   90.00
_cell.angle_beta   90.00
_cell.angle_gamma   90.00
#
_symmetry.space_group_name_H-M   'P 1'
#
loop_
_entity.id
_entity.type
_entity.pdbx_description
1 polymer ?
#
loop_
_entity_poly.entity_id
_entity_poly.type
_entity_poly.pdbx_seq_one_letter_code
_entity_poly.pdbx_strand_id
1 'polypeptide(L)'
;MYLLLRLTFLLISASAAVQVSFTNRLKTLDDVYNYREEVKINVILNETKPEKPESSSGTTIPPHVQFHNSHLNTEEDPDFTYNSSDCPEEEWNNVRTDSIPMAERHKLWTEMSIGNMSYLYHETFSLLAAFVYKDQIIVTMTSENQFNKTVYCRYYDCRRKEIPDQFEALVYPESTVFCARRSGAKYISISETLEEKPEYSVPIVPRIAKPPHYFTVCMATLYGDEPKFLQIVDFIEYYKLQGATFFHIYLRNVTDYDRVLLDDYVRTGDIEIIKMHDHHWRDDFMWHHVQINDCHHRSKYFSKWTALIDVDERIEMKSESYKTVTSFLDTIHDPNIVNLHFKIQWVIKEFDTPARYENDEQLINEMLFHKYQNTSRIGSFWTQPKCIIRPEKIGMMTIHAPLAIYSGIRRSLVDQEIATVRHYRNVEQRVFQGAYAKMMGHAPFNITPIDTGLDRKLTDSILNRVKWVYDVPDVTCDQKQSIYQYHAGLNASCWVEEQKRLESLNATLLDPDLGSTSDSLFTAEELAGVEATTESDNERNKN
;
A
#
# COMPACT_ATOMS: atom_id res chain seq x y z
N MET A 1 42.89 12.88 -54.22
CA MET A 1 42.77 11.99 -55.41
C MET A 1 41.88 10.81 -54.98
N TYR A 2 40.57 11.03 -54.92
CA TYR A 2 39.56 10.49 -55.86
C TYR A 2 39.52 8.95 -55.96
N LEU A 3 38.55 8.31 -55.27
CA LEU A 3 37.46 7.46 -55.83
C LEU A 3 36.68 6.86 -54.64
N LEU A 4 35.45 7.31 -54.31
CA LEU A 4 34.15 6.83 -54.83
C LEU A 4 33.87 5.34 -54.60
N LEU A 5 33.07 5.03 -53.57
CA LEU A 5 31.95 4.11 -53.73
C LEU A 5 30.78 4.56 -52.85
N ARG A 6 29.68 4.88 -53.53
CA ARG A 6 28.37 5.21 -52.97
C ARG A 6 27.74 3.94 -52.40
N LEU A 7 27.25 4.00 -51.15
CA LEU A 7 26.05 3.28 -50.77
C LEU A 7 25.03 4.29 -50.27
N THR A 8 24.12 4.65 -51.17
CA THR A 8 22.85 5.28 -50.87
C THR A 8 21.97 4.25 -50.16
N PHE A 9 21.87 4.33 -48.83
CA PHE A 9 20.69 3.83 -48.14
C PHE A 9 19.63 4.92 -48.24
N LEU A 10 18.61 4.68 -49.06
CA LEU A 10 17.35 5.41 -48.98
C LEU A 10 16.72 5.07 -47.63
N LEU A 11 16.94 5.93 -46.63
CA LEU A 11 15.99 6.08 -45.54
C LEU A 11 14.80 6.86 -46.11
N ILE A 12 13.75 6.13 -46.48
CA ILE A 12 12.43 6.74 -46.66
C ILE A 12 11.94 7.03 -45.24
N SER A 13 12.36 8.16 -44.67
CA SER A 13 11.67 8.74 -43.52
C SER A 13 10.34 9.26 -44.05
N ALA A 14 9.25 8.57 -43.74
CA ALA A 14 7.92 9.15 -43.86
C ALA A 14 7.84 10.29 -42.86
N SER A 15 8.17 11.51 -43.29
CA SER A 15 7.94 12.70 -42.50
C SER A 15 6.44 12.97 -42.51
N ALA A 16 5.74 12.58 -41.43
CA ALA A 16 4.39 13.05 -41.21
C ALA A 16 4.45 14.57 -41.02
N ALA A 17 3.97 15.33 -42.01
CA ALA A 17 3.79 16.75 -41.87
C ALA A 17 2.45 17.00 -41.16
N VAL A 18 2.50 17.38 -39.89
CA VAL A 18 1.31 17.84 -39.17
C VAL A 18 0.98 19.24 -39.68
N GLN A 19 -0.15 19.37 -40.36
CA GLN A 19 -0.66 20.68 -40.78
C GLN A 19 -1.63 21.19 -39.73
N VAL A 20 -1.16 22.04 -38.82
CA VAL A 20 -2.04 22.71 -37.85
C VAL A 20 -2.78 23.85 -38.57
N SER A 21 -4.09 23.68 -38.78
CA SER A 21 -4.94 24.76 -39.25
C SER A 21 -5.79 25.27 -38.09
N PHE A 22 -5.64 26.55 -37.76
CA PHE A 22 -6.52 27.25 -36.83
C PHE A 22 -7.77 27.66 -37.60
N THR A 23 -8.93 27.16 -37.20
CA THR A 23 -10.13 27.28 -38.04
C THR A 23 -10.84 28.63 -37.95
N ASN A 24 -10.47 29.58 -37.09
CA ASN A 24 -11.12 30.90 -37.12
C ASN A 24 -10.18 32.06 -36.75
N ARG A 25 -10.17 33.12 -37.57
CA ARG A 25 -9.54 34.41 -37.25
C ARG A 25 -10.54 35.29 -36.49
N LEU A 26 -10.53 35.22 -35.16
CA LEU A 26 -11.26 36.15 -34.30
C LEU A 26 -10.57 37.53 -34.37
N LYS A 27 -11.32 38.61 -34.56
CA LYS A 27 -10.75 39.94 -34.88
C LYS A 27 -11.07 41.03 -33.85
N THR A 28 -12.02 40.80 -32.94
CA THR A 28 -12.42 41.76 -31.90
C THR A 28 -12.53 41.13 -30.52
N LEU A 29 -12.48 41.94 -29.45
CA LEU A 29 -12.64 41.46 -28.07
C LEU A 29 -14.03 40.84 -27.82
N ASP A 30 -15.05 41.38 -28.48
CA ASP A 30 -16.41 40.86 -28.42
C ASP A 30 -16.54 39.51 -29.13
N ASP A 31 -15.77 39.26 -30.20
CA ASP A 31 -15.72 37.94 -30.85
C ASP A 31 -15.14 36.90 -29.89
N VAL A 32 -14.14 37.25 -29.07
CA VAL A 32 -13.53 36.36 -28.08
C VAL A 32 -14.48 36.08 -26.91
N TYR A 33 -15.16 37.10 -26.39
CA TYR A 33 -16.12 36.95 -25.30
C TYR A 33 -17.35 36.12 -25.69
N ASN A 34 -17.74 36.15 -26.97
CA ASN A 34 -18.88 35.40 -27.49
C ASN A 34 -18.48 34.07 -28.16
N TYR A 35 -17.18 33.76 -28.27
CA TYR A 35 -16.73 32.51 -28.85
C TYR A 35 -16.96 31.36 -27.85
N ARG A 36 -18.00 30.57 -28.10
CA ARG A 36 -18.35 29.39 -27.30
C ARG A 36 -17.90 28.07 -27.92
N GLU A 37 -17.19 28.09 -29.05
CA GLU A 37 -16.62 26.89 -29.66
C GLU A 37 -15.16 26.72 -29.26
N GLU A 38 -14.73 25.50 -29.00
CA GLU A 38 -13.31 25.21 -28.70
C GLU A 38 -12.42 25.51 -29.92
N VAL A 39 -11.16 25.91 -29.67
CA VAL A 39 -10.12 25.92 -30.70
C VAL A 39 -9.90 24.48 -31.15
N LYS A 40 -10.54 24.09 -32.25
CA LYS A 40 -10.39 22.75 -32.83
C LYS A 40 -9.03 22.66 -33.53
N ILE A 41 -8.06 22.04 -32.87
CA ILE A 41 -6.83 21.58 -33.52
C ILE A 41 -7.16 20.26 -34.22
N ASN A 42 -7.38 20.33 -35.52
CA ASN A 42 -7.54 19.11 -36.32
C ASN A 42 -6.15 18.50 -36.55
N VAL A 43 -5.88 17.37 -35.90
CA VAL A 43 -4.72 16.53 -36.22
C VAL A 43 -5.06 15.76 -37.48
N ILE A 44 -4.64 16.30 -38.63
CA ILE A 44 -4.81 15.62 -39.92
C ILE A 44 -3.59 14.70 -40.11
N LEU A 45 -3.81 13.39 -40.01
CA LEU A 45 -2.82 12.39 -40.39
C LEU A 45 -2.82 12.26 -41.91
N ASN A 46 -1.94 12.99 -42.60
CA ASN A 46 -1.75 12.81 -44.03
C ASN A 46 -0.99 11.50 -44.28
N GLU A 47 -1.71 10.40 -44.46
CA GLU A 47 -1.17 9.27 -45.21
C GLU A 47 -1.24 9.61 -46.70
N THR A 48 -0.23 10.29 -47.27
CA THR A 48 -0.13 10.33 -48.74
C THR A 48 1.27 10.54 -49.28
N LYS A 49 1.54 9.78 -50.36
CA LYS A 49 2.71 9.81 -51.22
C LYS A 49 3.08 11.23 -51.67
N PRO A 50 4.38 11.51 -51.87
CA PRO A 50 4.87 12.87 -52.10
C PRO A 50 4.53 13.37 -53.52
N GLU A 51 3.82 14.49 -53.61
CA GLU A 51 3.85 15.36 -54.80
C GLU A 51 4.50 16.71 -54.47
N LYS A 52 5.18 17.26 -55.48
CA LYS A 52 6.06 18.44 -55.41
C LYS A 52 5.28 19.74 -55.17
N PRO A 53 5.89 20.75 -54.52
CA PRO A 53 5.24 22.03 -54.31
C PRO A 53 5.32 22.91 -55.57
N GLU A 54 4.18 23.42 -56.03
CA GLU A 54 4.12 24.59 -56.91
C GLU A 54 3.99 25.87 -56.09
N SER A 55 4.69 26.89 -56.56
CA SER A 55 4.68 28.25 -56.03
C SER A 55 3.40 28.99 -56.40
N SER A 56 2.76 29.67 -55.45
CA SER A 56 1.99 30.87 -55.79
C SER A 56 2.05 31.95 -54.70
N SER A 57 2.43 33.12 -55.19
CA SER A 57 2.57 34.44 -54.58
C SER A 57 1.43 34.94 -53.68
N GLY A 58 1.83 35.77 -52.72
CA GLY A 58 1.23 37.09 -52.49
C GLY A 58 0.17 37.18 -51.40
N THR A 59 0.46 37.91 -50.32
CA THR A 59 -0.24 39.14 -49.91
C THR A 59 0.44 39.70 -48.64
N THR A 60 0.94 40.92 -48.75
CA THR A 60 1.49 41.75 -47.67
C THR A 60 0.38 42.13 -46.68
N ILE A 61 0.56 41.87 -45.37
CA ILE A 61 -0.39 42.27 -44.30
C ILE A 61 0.33 43.23 -43.32
N PRO A 62 -0.29 44.36 -42.88
CA PRO A 62 0.32 45.39 -42.03
C PRO A 62 0.53 44.96 -40.56
N PRO A 63 1.36 45.69 -39.79
CA PRO A 63 1.81 45.26 -38.47
C PRO A 63 0.83 45.68 -37.38
N HIS A 64 -0.14 44.83 -37.04
CA HIS A 64 -0.87 44.97 -35.78
C HIS A 64 -1.00 43.61 -35.09
N VAL A 65 -0.19 43.47 -34.03
CA VAL A 65 -0.22 42.50 -32.93
C VAL A 65 -0.62 41.07 -33.34
N GLN A 66 0.33 40.36 -33.93
CA GLN A 66 0.30 38.90 -33.94
C GLN A 66 0.54 38.43 -32.51
N PHE A 67 -0.47 37.82 -31.87
CA PHE A 67 -0.20 36.80 -30.85
C PHE A 67 0.46 35.63 -31.57
N HIS A 68 1.73 35.79 -31.92
CA HIS A 68 2.56 34.66 -32.30
C HIS A 68 2.62 33.77 -31.08
N ASN A 69 2.33 32.50 -31.30
CA ASN A 69 2.61 31.39 -30.41
C ASN A 69 4.13 31.28 -30.15
N SER A 70 4.71 32.30 -29.52
CA SER A 70 6.12 32.43 -29.21
C SER A 70 6.61 31.42 -28.16
N HIS A 71 5.67 30.63 -27.62
CA HIS A 71 5.89 29.53 -26.69
C HIS A 71 5.65 28.14 -27.31
N LEU A 72 5.33 28.04 -28.60
CA LEU A 72 5.26 26.73 -29.27
C LEU A 72 6.68 26.28 -29.61
N ASN A 73 7.15 25.26 -28.89
CA ASN A 73 8.37 24.56 -29.23
C ASN A 73 8.09 23.67 -30.46
N THR A 74 8.92 23.82 -31.50
CA THR A 74 8.86 22.99 -32.71
C THR A 74 9.57 21.65 -32.55
N GLU A 75 10.39 21.53 -31.51
CA GLU A 75 11.11 20.33 -31.13
C GLU A 75 10.54 19.85 -29.79
N GLU A 76 10.26 18.56 -29.70
CA GLU A 76 9.90 17.92 -28.44
C GLU A 76 11.12 17.95 -27.52
N ASP A 77 10.87 18.15 -26.24
CA ASP A 77 11.91 18.04 -25.22
C ASP A 77 12.56 16.66 -25.34
N PRO A 78 13.90 16.55 -25.47
CA PRO A 78 14.59 15.29 -25.64
C PRO A 78 14.21 14.23 -24.58
N ASP A 79 13.89 14.64 -23.36
CA ASP A 79 13.45 13.72 -22.29
C ASP A 79 12.08 13.06 -22.59
N PHE A 80 11.31 13.66 -23.49
CA PHE A 80 9.99 13.20 -23.94
C PHE A 80 10.01 12.59 -25.35
N THR A 81 11.16 12.60 -26.03
CA THR A 81 11.32 11.98 -27.36
C THR A 81 11.37 10.45 -27.26
N TYR A 82 10.22 9.82 -27.01
CA TYR A 82 10.06 8.36 -26.99
C TYR A 82 8.77 7.91 -27.69
N ASN A 83 8.84 6.71 -28.27
CA ASN A 83 7.75 6.07 -28.97
C ASN A 83 7.08 5.00 -28.09
N SER A 84 5.89 4.55 -28.50
CA SER A 84 5.18 3.44 -27.80
C SER A 84 5.94 2.10 -27.81
N SER A 85 6.98 1.99 -28.64
CA SER A 85 7.89 0.84 -28.66
C SER A 85 8.92 0.85 -27.54
N ASP A 86 9.17 1.99 -26.93
CA ASP A 86 10.38 2.22 -26.16
C ASP A 86 10.19 1.78 -24.72
N CYS A 87 11.09 0.93 -24.25
CA CYS A 87 11.24 0.61 -22.84
C CYS A 87 12.56 1.18 -22.36
N PRO A 88 12.58 2.39 -21.77
CA PRO A 88 13.81 2.91 -21.18
C PRO A 88 14.27 1.97 -20.06
N GLU A 89 15.50 1.49 -20.19
CA GLU A 89 16.17 0.70 -19.16
C GLU A 89 17.01 1.63 -18.29
N GLU A 90 16.74 1.67 -16.99
CA GLU A 90 17.62 2.39 -16.07
C GLU A 90 18.96 1.67 -15.95
N GLU A 91 20.03 2.42 -15.77
CA GLU A 91 21.39 1.89 -15.60
C GLU A 91 21.45 0.83 -14.50
N TRP A 92 20.72 1.02 -13.40
CA TRP A 92 20.69 0.05 -12.32
C TRP A 92 19.98 -1.26 -12.69
N ASN A 93 19.10 -1.23 -13.68
CA ASN A 93 18.30 -2.38 -14.13
C ASN A 93 18.91 -3.11 -15.32
N ASN A 94 19.99 -2.59 -15.91
CA ASN A 94 20.78 -3.25 -16.94
C ASN A 94 21.78 -4.26 -16.33
N VAL A 95 21.25 -5.26 -15.62
CA VAL A 95 22.05 -6.28 -14.94
C VAL A 95 21.40 -7.65 -15.08
N ARG A 96 22.21 -8.62 -15.48
CA ARG A 96 21.85 -10.03 -15.53
C ARG A 96 22.74 -10.83 -14.58
N THR A 97 22.16 -11.75 -13.81
CA THR A 97 22.91 -12.69 -12.97
C THR A 97 22.54 -14.13 -13.33
N ASP A 98 23.49 -15.06 -13.13
CA ASP A 98 23.30 -16.50 -13.42
C ASP A 98 23.00 -17.33 -12.16
N SER A 99 23.11 -16.72 -10.97
CA SER A 99 22.96 -17.40 -9.69
C SER A 99 22.43 -16.44 -8.62
N ILE A 100 21.86 -16.99 -7.56
CA ILE A 100 21.48 -16.25 -6.35
C ILE A 100 22.56 -16.40 -5.25
N PRO A 101 22.82 -15.37 -4.43
CA PRO A 101 23.68 -15.47 -3.26
C PRO A 101 23.12 -16.46 -2.24
N MET A 102 24.01 -17.13 -1.50
CA MET A 102 23.67 -18.05 -0.40
C MET A 102 22.83 -19.27 -0.81
N ALA A 103 22.78 -19.62 -2.10
CA ALA A 103 22.05 -20.79 -2.62
C ALA A 103 22.35 -22.09 -1.85
N GLU A 104 23.63 -22.38 -1.58
CA GLU A 104 24.05 -23.56 -0.80
C GLU A 104 23.47 -23.56 0.63
N ARG A 105 23.33 -22.38 1.23
CA ARG A 105 22.75 -22.25 2.57
C ARG A 105 21.24 -22.42 2.55
N HIS A 106 20.56 -21.87 1.55
CA HIS A 106 19.13 -22.12 1.34
C HIS A 106 18.88 -23.61 1.16
N LYS A 107 19.65 -24.27 0.29
CA LYS A 107 19.59 -25.72 0.08
C LYS A 107 19.78 -26.50 1.37
N LEU A 108 20.82 -26.18 2.16
CA LEU A 108 21.06 -26.80 3.46
C LEU A 108 19.85 -26.63 4.41
N TRP A 109 19.30 -25.42 4.50
CA TRP A 109 18.14 -25.18 5.36
C TRP A 109 16.87 -25.90 4.86
N THR A 110 16.69 -26.00 3.55
CA THR A 110 15.62 -26.77 2.94
C THR A 110 15.73 -28.26 3.26
N GLU A 111 16.93 -28.85 3.13
CA GLU A 111 17.22 -30.24 3.47
C GLU A 111 16.98 -30.55 4.96
N MET A 112 17.15 -29.55 5.82
CA MET A 112 16.85 -29.62 7.26
C MET A 112 15.37 -29.34 7.59
N SER A 113 14.51 -29.11 6.59
CA SER A 113 13.12 -28.70 6.76
C SER A 113 12.94 -27.41 7.59
N ILE A 114 13.95 -26.54 7.62
CA ILE A 114 13.91 -25.27 8.34
C ILE A 114 13.08 -24.28 7.54
N GLY A 115 11.90 -23.93 8.02
CA GLY A 115 10.99 -22.99 7.35
C GLY A 115 9.89 -23.65 6.53
N ASN A 116 9.73 -24.97 6.66
CA ASN A 116 8.53 -25.68 6.24
C ASN A 116 7.41 -25.37 7.25
N MET A 117 6.36 -24.72 6.76
CA MET A 117 5.24 -24.23 7.54
C MET A 117 3.95 -24.67 6.83
N SER A 118 3.35 -25.76 7.28
CA SER A 118 2.10 -26.23 6.69
C SER A 118 0.90 -25.52 7.30
N TYR A 119 0.34 -24.59 6.54
CA TYR A 119 -0.86 -23.85 6.83
C TYR A 119 -1.63 -23.74 5.50
N LEU A 120 -2.94 -24.02 5.50
CA LEU A 120 -3.90 -23.95 4.35
C LEU A 120 -4.16 -25.18 3.47
N TYR A 121 -5.29 -25.05 2.76
CA TYR A 121 -6.02 -26.01 1.92
C TYR A 121 -5.72 -25.89 0.42
N HIS A 122 -4.98 -24.87 -0.04
CA HIS A 122 -4.68 -24.66 -1.46
C HIS A 122 -3.18 -24.58 -1.74
N GLU A 123 -2.78 -24.95 -2.95
CA GLU A 123 -1.38 -25.05 -3.38
C GLU A 123 -1.04 -24.22 -4.63
N THR A 124 -1.94 -23.32 -5.02
CA THR A 124 -1.75 -22.40 -6.15
C THR A 124 -0.84 -21.24 -5.77
N PHE A 125 0.03 -20.82 -6.70
CA PHE A 125 0.83 -19.59 -6.57
C PHE A 125 -0.07 -18.37 -6.39
N SER A 126 0.44 -17.34 -5.72
CA SER A 126 -0.20 -16.07 -5.40
C SER A 126 0.88 -15.12 -4.91
N LEU A 127 1.21 -14.13 -5.73
CA LEU A 127 2.33 -13.23 -5.49
C LEU A 127 1.92 -12.00 -4.68
N LEU A 128 2.74 -11.63 -3.70
CA LEU A 128 2.53 -10.44 -2.88
C LEU A 128 3.37 -9.26 -3.36
N ALA A 129 4.70 -9.44 -3.46
CA ALA A 129 5.62 -8.37 -3.86
C ALA A 129 6.92 -8.94 -4.46
N ALA A 130 7.68 -8.08 -5.14
CA ALA A 130 9.01 -8.40 -5.61
C ALA A 130 9.99 -7.25 -5.36
N PHE A 131 11.19 -7.57 -4.89
CA PHE A 131 12.23 -6.61 -4.54
C PHE A 131 13.53 -6.96 -5.25
N VAL A 132 14.07 -6.04 -6.04
CA VAL A 132 15.38 -6.21 -6.69
C VAL A 132 16.50 -5.64 -5.82
N TYR A 133 17.50 -6.47 -5.59
CA TYR A 133 18.76 -6.14 -4.93
C TYR A 133 19.90 -6.15 -5.95
N LYS A 134 21.12 -5.88 -5.49
CA LYS A 134 22.29 -5.83 -6.38
C LYS A 134 22.53 -7.15 -7.13
N ASP A 135 22.25 -8.27 -6.49
CA ASP A 135 22.62 -9.63 -6.93
C ASP A 135 21.42 -10.53 -7.29
N GLN A 136 20.22 -10.25 -6.80
CA GLN A 136 19.04 -11.09 -6.96
C GLN A 136 17.74 -10.28 -6.91
N ILE A 137 16.63 -10.94 -7.25
CA ILE A 137 15.26 -10.50 -6.98
C ILE A 137 14.67 -11.45 -5.93
N ILE A 138 14.04 -10.91 -4.89
CA ILE A 138 13.27 -11.71 -3.93
C ILE A 138 11.79 -11.48 -4.22
N VAL A 139 11.06 -12.56 -4.46
CA VAL A 139 9.61 -12.54 -4.64
C VAL A 139 8.97 -13.12 -3.38
N THR A 140 8.05 -12.37 -2.78
CA THR A 140 7.24 -12.80 -1.64
C THR A 140 5.88 -13.23 -2.13
N MET A 141 5.33 -14.27 -1.51
CA MET A 141 4.09 -14.90 -1.93
C MET A 141 3.10 -14.93 -0.77
N THR A 142 1.81 -14.93 -1.08
CA THR A 142 0.77 -15.28 -0.12
C THR A 142 0.51 -16.77 -0.09
N SER A 143 0.88 -17.55 -1.11
CA SER A 143 0.71 -19.01 -1.10
C SER A 143 1.47 -19.70 0.03
N GLU A 144 0.90 -20.80 0.50
CA GLU A 144 1.49 -21.71 1.49
C GLU A 144 1.50 -23.15 0.91
N ASN A 145 2.13 -24.09 1.61
CA ASN A 145 2.40 -25.46 1.15
C ASN A 145 3.17 -25.53 -0.18
N GLN A 146 4.03 -24.56 -0.43
CA GLN A 146 4.91 -24.48 -1.59
C GLN A 146 6.36 -24.85 -1.27
N PHE A 147 6.70 -25.07 -0.01
CA PHE A 147 8.07 -25.32 0.42
C PHE A 147 8.77 -26.41 -0.40
N ASN A 148 10.00 -26.11 -0.84
CA ASN A 148 10.84 -26.99 -1.63
C ASN A 148 10.26 -27.39 -3.01
N LYS A 149 9.21 -26.71 -3.49
CA LYS A 149 8.78 -26.87 -4.88
C LYS A 149 9.75 -26.15 -5.82
N THR A 150 10.02 -26.78 -6.97
CA THR A 150 10.77 -26.17 -8.07
C THR A 150 9.83 -25.31 -8.89
N VAL A 151 10.25 -24.09 -9.19
CA VAL A 151 9.47 -23.07 -9.88
C VAL A 151 10.34 -22.29 -10.85
N TYR A 152 9.71 -21.54 -11.75
CA TYR A 152 10.37 -20.69 -12.72
C TYR A 152 10.02 -19.23 -12.49
N CYS A 153 11.04 -18.40 -12.36
CA CYS A 153 10.90 -16.95 -12.39
C CYS A 153 10.68 -16.49 -13.83
N ARG A 154 9.54 -15.83 -14.07
CA ARG A 154 9.08 -15.32 -15.37
C ARG A 154 9.22 -13.80 -15.38
N TYR A 155 10.03 -13.26 -16.29
CA TYR A 155 10.38 -11.83 -16.28
C TYR A 155 9.63 -11.08 -17.38
N TYR A 156 9.25 -9.83 -17.11
CA TYR A 156 8.54 -9.00 -18.06
C TYR A 156 9.13 -7.60 -18.11
N ASP A 157 9.19 -7.04 -19.31
CA ASP A 157 9.63 -5.67 -19.56
C ASP A 157 8.59 -4.62 -19.14
N CYS A 158 8.89 -3.34 -19.42
CA CYS A 158 8.01 -2.21 -19.08
C CYS A 158 6.63 -2.28 -19.76
N ARG A 159 6.50 -3.03 -20.86
CA ARG A 159 5.27 -3.24 -21.63
C ARG A 159 4.57 -4.55 -21.26
N ARG A 160 5.04 -5.22 -20.19
CA ARG A 160 4.57 -6.54 -19.76
C ARG A 160 4.76 -7.63 -20.82
N LYS A 161 5.73 -7.48 -21.72
CA LYS A 161 6.14 -8.56 -22.64
C LYS A 161 7.14 -9.45 -21.93
N GLU A 162 6.95 -10.76 -22.04
CA GLU A 162 7.83 -11.74 -21.42
C GLU A 162 9.24 -11.70 -22.05
N ILE A 163 10.25 -11.69 -21.19
CA ILE A 163 11.66 -11.80 -21.55
C ILE A 163 12.01 -13.29 -21.55
N PRO A 164 12.44 -13.88 -22.69
CA PRO A 164 12.70 -15.31 -22.82
C PRO A 164 14.05 -15.71 -22.19
N ASP A 165 14.16 -15.53 -20.89
CA ASP A 165 15.31 -15.89 -20.06
C ASP A 165 14.80 -16.22 -18.65
N GLN A 166 14.06 -17.31 -18.52
CA GLN A 166 13.51 -17.76 -17.24
C GLN A 166 14.63 -18.25 -16.31
N PHE A 167 14.34 -18.31 -15.00
CA PHE A 167 15.27 -18.82 -14.00
C PHE A 167 14.60 -19.89 -13.14
N GLU A 168 15.15 -21.09 -13.11
CA GLU A 168 14.71 -22.14 -12.21
C GLU A 168 15.12 -21.80 -10.77
N ALA A 169 14.18 -21.86 -9.85
CA ALA A 169 14.36 -21.55 -8.44
C ALA A 169 13.61 -22.56 -7.57
N LEU A 170 13.93 -22.54 -6.28
CA LEU A 170 13.18 -23.27 -5.26
C LEU A 170 12.40 -22.29 -4.41
N VAL A 171 11.20 -22.69 -4.01
CA VAL A 171 10.45 -21.98 -2.97
C VAL A 171 11.10 -22.24 -1.62
N TYR A 172 11.70 -21.19 -1.06
CA TYR A 172 12.34 -21.22 0.24
C TYR A 172 12.46 -19.79 0.81
N PRO A 173 12.10 -19.55 2.09
CA PRO A 173 11.21 -20.38 2.93
C PRO A 173 9.80 -20.52 2.29
N GLU A 174 8.83 -21.13 2.99
CA GLU A 174 7.47 -21.47 2.52
C GLU A 174 6.80 -20.48 1.52
N SER A 175 7.02 -19.18 1.68
CA SER A 175 6.39 -18.10 0.90
C SER A 175 7.40 -17.15 0.23
N THR A 176 8.53 -17.66 -0.22
CA THR A 176 9.58 -16.85 -0.87
C THR A 176 10.25 -17.58 -2.01
N VAL A 177 10.53 -16.85 -3.09
CA VAL A 177 11.34 -17.33 -4.21
C VAL A 177 12.50 -16.35 -4.44
N PHE A 178 13.70 -16.89 -4.55
CA PHE A 178 14.90 -16.14 -4.88
C PHE A 178 15.21 -16.32 -6.37
N CYS A 179 15.10 -15.23 -7.13
CA CYS A 179 15.28 -15.21 -8.57
C CYS A 179 16.59 -14.50 -8.95
N ALA A 180 17.25 -14.96 -10.01
CA ALA A 180 18.33 -14.20 -10.62
C ALA A 180 17.81 -12.92 -11.30
N ARG A 181 18.71 -12.00 -11.65
CA ARG A 181 18.35 -10.73 -12.31
C ARG A 181 18.31 -10.89 -13.82
N ARG A 182 17.44 -10.11 -14.48
CA ARG A 182 17.37 -9.98 -15.94
C ARG A 182 17.36 -8.50 -16.32
N SER A 183 18.12 -8.16 -17.36
CA SER A 183 18.17 -6.79 -17.89
C SER A 183 16.77 -6.35 -18.30
N GLY A 184 16.41 -5.11 -17.96
CA GLY A 184 15.14 -4.51 -18.38
C GLY A 184 13.88 -5.10 -17.72
N ALA A 185 14.01 -6.08 -16.81
CA ALA A 185 12.85 -6.65 -16.12
C ALA A 185 12.21 -5.61 -15.18
N LYS A 186 10.94 -5.34 -15.39
CA LYS A 186 10.10 -4.41 -14.60
C LYS A 186 9.05 -5.12 -13.77
N TYR A 187 8.60 -6.28 -14.23
CA TYR A 187 7.66 -7.12 -13.52
C TYR A 187 8.17 -8.56 -13.50
N ILE A 188 7.70 -9.32 -12.53
CA ILE A 188 8.04 -10.73 -12.37
C ILE A 188 6.79 -11.53 -12.01
N SER A 189 6.72 -12.76 -12.51
CA SER A 189 5.75 -13.76 -12.09
C SER A 189 6.47 -15.08 -11.76
N ILE A 190 5.77 -16.02 -11.13
CA ILE A 190 6.27 -17.36 -10.80
C ILE A 190 5.33 -18.38 -11.45
N SER A 191 5.90 -19.46 -11.98
CA SER A 191 5.16 -20.61 -12.50
C SER A 191 5.80 -21.93 -12.08
N GLU A 192 5.02 -23.00 -11.98
CA GLU A 192 5.54 -24.35 -11.72
C GLU A 192 6.22 -24.92 -12.98
N THR A 193 5.68 -24.61 -14.16
CA THR A 193 6.19 -25.06 -15.46
C THR A 193 6.42 -23.90 -16.42
N LEU A 194 7.07 -24.14 -17.56
CA LEU A 194 7.27 -23.12 -18.59
C LEU A 194 6.04 -23.00 -19.51
N GLU A 195 5.28 -24.08 -19.63
CA GLU A 195 4.12 -24.22 -20.51
C GLU A 195 2.84 -23.61 -19.93
N GLU A 196 2.73 -23.56 -18.60
CA GLU A 196 1.55 -22.98 -17.97
C GLU A 196 1.49 -21.46 -18.16
N LYS A 197 0.26 -20.95 -18.07
CA LYS A 197 0.03 -19.51 -17.98
C LYS A 197 0.35 -19.06 -16.55
N PRO A 198 1.39 -18.23 -16.35
CA PRO A 198 1.72 -17.73 -15.03
C PRO A 198 0.62 -16.78 -14.52
N GLU A 199 0.63 -16.57 -13.22
CA GLU A 199 -0.20 -15.54 -12.59
C GLU A 199 0.19 -14.12 -13.04
N TYR A 200 -0.64 -13.15 -12.65
CA TYR A 200 -0.37 -11.74 -12.89
C TYR A 200 0.98 -11.33 -12.31
N SER A 201 1.81 -10.72 -13.15
CA SER A 201 3.12 -10.25 -12.74
C SER A 201 3.04 -9.03 -11.82
N VAL A 202 3.83 -9.07 -10.74
CA VAL A 202 3.97 -7.99 -9.75
C VAL A 202 5.14 -7.07 -10.13
N PRO A 203 5.07 -5.76 -9.83
CA PRO A 203 6.17 -4.85 -10.10
C PRO A 203 7.40 -5.21 -9.26
N ILE A 204 8.58 -5.09 -9.87
CA ILE A 204 9.85 -5.26 -9.21
C ILE A 204 10.26 -3.92 -8.59
N VAL A 205 10.30 -3.84 -7.25
CA VAL A 205 10.64 -2.62 -6.51
C VAL A 205 12.14 -2.57 -6.24
N PRO A 206 12.86 -1.48 -6.61
CA PRO A 206 14.30 -1.36 -6.38
C PRO A 206 14.66 -1.18 -4.89
N ARG A 207 15.59 -2.01 -4.43
CA ARG A 207 16.19 -2.01 -3.08
C ARG A 207 17.72 -2.09 -3.16
N ILE A 208 18.29 -1.27 -4.03
CA ILE A 208 19.72 -1.29 -4.42
C ILE A 208 20.57 -0.17 -3.79
N ALA A 209 19.91 0.90 -3.35
CA ALA A 209 20.55 2.08 -2.79
C ALA A 209 20.81 1.94 -1.29
N LYS A 210 21.46 2.94 -0.70
CA LYS A 210 21.54 3.07 0.77
C LYS A 210 20.12 3.14 1.35
N PRO A 211 19.83 2.47 2.48
CA PRO A 211 18.52 2.56 3.12
C PRO A 211 18.12 4.02 3.35
N PRO A 212 16.94 4.48 2.85
CA PRO A 212 16.45 5.82 3.11
C PRO A 212 16.01 6.01 4.57
N HIS A 213 15.63 4.94 5.27
CA HIS A 213 15.17 4.99 6.66
C HIS A 213 16.20 4.43 7.64
N TYR A 214 16.29 5.05 8.81
CA TYR A 214 17.10 4.53 9.91
C TYR A 214 16.34 3.48 10.71
N PHE A 215 15.09 3.79 11.06
CA PHE A 215 14.21 2.94 11.84
C PHE A 215 12.80 2.95 11.23
N THR A 216 12.27 1.76 11.00
CA THR A 216 10.91 1.53 10.49
C THR A 216 10.18 0.52 11.35
N VAL A 217 8.85 0.50 11.23
CA VAL A 217 8.00 -0.44 11.97
C VAL A 217 7.12 -1.19 10.98
N CYS A 218 7.15 -2.52 11.04
CA CYS A 218 6.11 -3.35 10.44
C CYS A 218 5.07 -3.64 11.50
N MET A 219 3.89 -3.08 11.30
CA MET A 219 2.73 -3.41 12.12
C MET A 219 2.12 -4.72 11.62
N ALA A 220 1.83 -5.64 12.52
CA ALA A 220 1.15 -6.88 12.18
C ALA A 220 -0.21 -6.63 11.51
N THR A 221 -0.76 -7.68 10.89
CA THR A 221 -1.98 -7.59 10.09
C THR A 221 -3.16 -7.01 10.90
N LEU A 222 -3.80 -5.97 10.36
CA LEU A 222 -5.05 -5.42 10.90
C LEU A 222 -6.24 -6.26 10.44
N TYR A 223 -6.97 -6.78 11.42
CA TYR A 223 -8.16 -7.61 11.25
C TYR A 223 -9.07 -7.59 12.49
N GLY A 224 -10.16 -8.36 12.43
CA GLY A 224 -11.15 -8.47 13.49
C GLY A 224 -12.16 -7.33 13.48
N ASP A 225 -13.11 -7.42 14.40
CA ASP A 225 -14.32 -6.59 14.51
C ASP A 225 -14.18 -5.44 15.53
N GLU A 226 -13.17 -5.47 16.39
CA GLU A 226 -12.87 -4.33 17.28
C GLU A 226 -12.50 -3.08 16.43
N PRO A 227 -13.11 -1.90 16.68
CA PRO A 227 -12.71 -0.67 16.02
C PRO A 227 -11.25 -0.31 16.25
N LYS A 228 -10.52 0.12 15.21
CA LYS A 228 -9.06 0.24 15.26
C LYS A 228 -8.54 1.66 15.26
N PHE A 229 -9.33 2.69 14.95
CA PHE A 229 -8.82 4.04 14.70
C PHE A 229 -7.95 4.56 15.86
N LEU A 230 -8.38 4.36 17.11
CA LEU A 230 -7.63 4.80 18.28
C LEU A 230 -6.34 3.98 18.49
N GLN A 231 -6.39 2.67 18.26
CA GLN A 231 -5.20 1.81 18.35
C GLN A 231 -4.17 2.18 17.26
N ILE A 232 -4.63 2.47 16.05
CA ILE A 232 -3.80 2.86 14.90
C ILE A 232 -3.10 4.19 15.17
N VAL A 233 -3.85 5.24 15.57
CA VAL A 233 -3.24 6.56 15.84
C VAL A 233 -2.30 6.51 17.04
N ASP A 234 -2.67 5.80 18.11
CA ASP A 234 -1.82 5.60 19.28
C ASP A 234 -0.50 4.92 18.89
N PHE A 235 -0.57 3.84 18.13
CA PHE A 235 0.60 3.09 17.68
C PHE A 235 1.53 3.93 16.80
N ILE A 236 0.99 4.56 15.74
CA ILE A 236 1.81 5.32 14.78
C ILE A 236 2.45 6.52 15.46
N GLU A 237 1.68 7.35 16.16
CA GLU A 237 2.21 8.55 16.80
C GLU A 237 3.19 8.19 17.94
N TYR A 238 2.97 7.09 18.66
CA TYR A 238 3.96 6.58 19.63
C TYR A 238 5.30 6.26 18.98
N TYR A 239 5.31 5.45 17.91
CA TYR A 239 6.57 5.04 17.29
C TYR A 239 7.24 6.18 16.53
N LYS A 240 6.50 7.19 16.05
CA LYS A 240 7.09 8.45 15.56
C LYS A 240 7.87 9.15 16.66
N LEU A 241 7.33 9.22 17.89
CA LEU A 241 8.08 9.75 19.06
C LEU A 241 9.29 8.88 19.43
N GLN A 242 9.29 7.58 19.12
CA GLN A 242 10.45 6.69 19.28
C GLN A 242 11.52 6.84 18.17
N GLY A 243 11.23 7.65 17.14
CA GLY A 243 12.11 7.93 16.01
C GLY A 243 11.86 7.07 14.78
N ALA A 244 10.73 6.37 14.69
CA ALA A 244 10.33 5.68 13.46
C ALA A 244 10.00 6.70 12.37
N THR A 245 10.50 6.44 11.17
CA THR A 245 10.33 7.36 10.02
C THR A 245 9.41 6.82 8.94
N PHE A 246 8.99 5.56 9.05
CA PHE A 246 8.08 4.92 8.09
C PHE A 246 7.46 3.66 8.67
N PHE A 247 6.25 3.34 8.23
CA PHE A 247 5.51 2.16 8.67
C PHE A 247 5.04 1.32 7.49
N HIS A 248 5.19 0.00 7.61
CA HIS A 248 4.51 -0.97 6.75
C HIS A 248 3.30 -1.49 7.51
N ILE A 249 2.10 -1.21 7.00
CA ILE A 249 0.83 -1.64 7.61
C ILE A 249 0.20 -2.71 6.74
N TYR A 250 0.05 -3.90 7.30
CA TYR A 250 -0.57 -5.02 6.61
C TYR A 250 -2.06 -5.02 6.91
N LEU A 251 -2.88 -4.93 5.86
CA LEU A 251 -4.31 -4.67 5.98
C LEU A 251 -5.11 -5.85 5.43
N ARG A 252 -5.84 -6.57 6.31
CA ARG A 252 -6.80 -7.59 5.90
C ARG A 252 -8.21 -7.01 5.85
N ASN A 253 -8.69 -6.49 6.98
CA ASN A 253 -10.01 -5.87 7.06
C ASN A 253 -10.04 -4.80 8.18
N VAL A 254 -10.69 -3.68 7.91
CA VAL A 254 -10.94 -2.57 8.84
C VAL A 254 -12.25 -1.87 8.44
N THR A 255 -12.79 -1.03 9.32
CA THR A 255 -13.97 -0.23 8.98
C THR A 255 -13.63 0.92 8.03
N ASP A 256 -14.63 1.47 7.33
CA ASP A 256 -14.44 2.68 6.52
C ASP A 256 -13.94 3.87 7.36
N TYR A 257 -14.33 3.93 8.63
CA TYR A 257 -13.88 4.99 9.54
C TYR A 257 -12.38 4.86 9.86
N ASP A 258 -11.89 3.64 10.14
CA ASP A 258 -10.46 3.37 10.32
C ASP A 258 -9.67 3.64 9.04
N ARG A 259 -10.28 3.34 7.89
CA ARG A 259 -9.67 3.51 6.57
C ARG A 259 -9.35 4.98 6.26
N VAL A 260 -10.23 5.92 6.65
CA VAL A 260 -10.00 7.36 6.47
C VAL A 260 -8.70 7.81 7.16
N LEU A 261 -8.44 7.34 8.39
CA LEU A 261 -7.20 7.66 9.11
C LEU A 261 -5.97 7.06 8.42
N LEU A 262 -6.05 5.80 7.99
CA LEU A 262 -4.96 5.14 7.28
C LEU A 262 -4.63 5.87 5.96
N ASP A 263 -5.64 6.29 5.19
CA ASP A 263 -5.42 7.02 3.94
C ASP A 263 -4.80 8.41 4.18
N ASP A 264 -5.11 9.09 5.30
CA ASP A 264 -4.41 10.33 5.69
C ASP A 264 -2.91 10.10 5.95
N TYR A 265 -2.57 9.00 6.62
CA TYR A 265 -1.17 8.63 6.84
C TYR A 265 -0.45 8.23 5.54
N VAL A 266 -1.14 7.59 4.60
CA VAL A 266 -0.59 7.34 3.25
C VAL A 266 -0.33 8.68 2.55
N ARG A 267 -1.30 9.59 2.58
CA ARG A 267 -1.21 10.92 1.96
C ARG A 267 -0.06 11.76 2.51
N THR A 268 0.22 11.64 3.80
CA THR A 268 1.32 12.35 4.47
C THR A 268 2.68 11.65 4.34
N GLY A 269 2.72 10.47 3.70
CA GLY A 269 3.95 9.72 3.46
C GLY A 269 4.50 8.99 4.69
N ASP A 270 3.68 8.87 5.74
CA ASP A 270 4.07 8.20 7.00
C ASP A 270 4.05 6.66 6.82
N ILE A 271 3.13 6.11 6.00
CA ILE A 271 2.91 4.67 5.87
C ILE A 271 2.81 4.16 4.42
N GLU A 272 3.07 2.87 4.24
CA GLU A 272 2.59 2.05 3.12
C GLU A 272 1.52 1.07 3.63
N ILE A 273 0.40 0.95 2.91
CA ILE A 273 -0.61 -0.08 3.16
C ILE A 273 -0.36 -1.28 2.24
N ILE A 274 -0.08 -2.44 2.82
CA ILE A 274 0.06 -3.71 2.12
C ILE A 274 -1.26 -4.48 2.26
N LYS A 275 -2.01 -4.60 1.17
CA LYS A 275 -3.29 -5.33 1.18
C LYS A 275 -3.03 -6.83 1.26
N MET A 276 -3.52 -7.46 2.31
CA MET A 276 -3.44 -8.89 2.55
C MET A 276 -4.71 -9.56 2.04
N HIS A 277 -4.89 -9.53 0.72
CA HIS A 277 -6.01 -10.13 0.03
C HIS A 277 -5.49 -11.13 -1.00
N ASP A 278 -6.16 -12.27 -1.11
CA ASP A 278 -5.87 -13.35 -2.04
C ASP A 278 -7.21 -13.86 -2.58
N HIS A 279 -7.21 -14.52 -3.73
CA HIS A 279 -8.40 -15.20 -4.24
C HIS A 279 -8.81 -16.36 -3.32
N HIS A 280 -7.88 -16.87 -2.51
CA HIS A 280 -8.14 -17.95 -1.57
C HIS A 280 -8.49 -17.44 -0.17
N TRP A 281 -9.39 -18.17 0.48
CA TRP A 281 -9.75 -17.89 1.86
C TRP A 281 -8.65 -18.33 2.83
N ARG A 282 -8.41 -17.50 3.84
CA ARG A 282 -7.51 -17.74 4.96
C ARG A 282 -8.08 -17.06 6.20
N ASP A 283 -8.00 -17.74 7.34
CA ASP A 283 -8.32 -17.17 8.65
C ASP A 283 -7.35 -16.02 9.01
N ASP A 284 -7.82 -15.03 9.74
CA ASP A 284 -7.13 -13.78 9.99
C ASP A 284 -5.74 -13.98 10.62
N PHE A 285 -5.63 -14.87 11.61
CA PHE A 285 -4.36 -15.11 12.31
C PHE A 285 -3.28 -15.76 11.43
N MET A 286 -3.69 -16.48 10.38
CA MET A 286 -2.76 -17.19 9.50
C MET A 286 -2.02 -16.21 8.57
N TRP A 287 -2.53 -14.99 8.37
CA TRP A 287 -1.85 -13.94 7.59
C TRP A 287 -0.55 -13.45 8.24
N HIS A 288 -0.38 -13.69 9.54
CA HIS A 288 0.76 -13.21 10.31
C HIS A 288 2.08 -13.74 9.74
N HIS A 289 2.14 -15.01 9.34
CA HIS A 289 3.37 -15.61 8.80
C HIS A 289 3.81 -14.97 7.47
N VAL A 290 2.87 -14.81 6.53
CA VAL A 290 3.14 -14.13 5.26
C VAL A 290 3.55 -12.67 5.50
N GLN A 291 2.87 -11.97 6.41
CA GLN A 291 3.18 -10.59 6.77
C GLN A 291 4.62 -10.45 7.28
N ILE A 292 5.03 -11.29 8.22
CA ILE A 292 6.37 -11.27 8.80
C ILE A 292 7.43 -11.61 7.77
N ASN A 293 7.14 -12.60 6.92
CA ASN A 293 8.04 -13.02 5.88
C ASN A 293 8.21 -11.92 4.81
N ASP A 294 7.14 -11.27 4.38
CA ASP A 294 7.21 -10.12 3.49
C ASP A 294 7.95 -8.94 4.14
N CYS A 295 7.63 -8.59 5.38
CA CYS A 295 8.16 -7.40 6.05
C CYS A 295 9.68 -7.37 6.08
N HIS A 296 10.34 -8.47 6.43
CA HIS A 296 11.80 -8.46 6.55
C HIS A 296 12.48 -8.34 5.18
N HIS A 297 11.90 -8.91 4.13
CA HIS A 297 12.37 -8.72 2.75
C HIS A 297 12.09 -7.30 2.26
N ARG A 298 10.86 -6.81 2.40
CA ARG A 298 10.46 -5.43 2.06
C ARG A 298 11.36 -4.39 2.72
N SER A 299 11.76 -4.66 3.96
CA SER A 299 12.60 -3.77 4.77
C SER A 299 14.09 -3.86 4.46
N LYS A 300 14.55 -4.93 3.81
CA LYS A 300 15.96 -5.11 3.41
C LYS A 300 16.35 -3.99 2.43
N TYR A 301 17.40 -3.24 2.77
CA TYR A 301 17.83 -2.01 2.08
C TYR A 301 16.78 -0.89 1.98
N PHE A 302 15.68 -0.98 2.74
CA PHE A 302 14.73 0.11 2.93
C PHE A 302 14.95 0.78 4.29
N SER A 303 15.27 -0.01 5.31
CA SER A 303 15.63 0.47 6.64
C SER A 303 16.92 -0.16 7.15
N LYS A 304 17.64 0.54 8.03
CA LYS A 304 18.75 -0.05 8.81
C LYS A 304 18.22 -0.96 9.93
N TRP A 305 17.16 -0.52 10.61
CA TRP A 305 16.51 -1.25 11.70
C TRP A 305 15.00 -1.33 11.46
N THR A 306 14.41 -2.49 11.72
CA THR A 306 12.97 -2.70 11.56
C THR A 306 12.39 -3.39 12.78
N ALA A 307 11.39 -2.79 13.40
CA ALA A 307 10.60 -3.44 14.44
C ALA A 307 9.48 -4.28 13.81
N LEU A 308 9.23 -5.47 14.35
CA LEU A 308 8.05 -6.28 14.02
C LEU A 308 7.17 -6.36 15.27
N ILE A 309 6.06 -5.65 15.26
CA ILE A 309 5.23 -5.39 16.46
C ILE A 309 3.75 -5.46 16.10
N ASP A 310 2.93 -5.98 17.02
CA ASP A 310 1.48 -6.04 16.86
C ASP A 310 0.84 -4.69 17.25
N VAL A 311 -0.34 -4.36 16.73
CA VAL A 311 -0.99 -3.05 17.00
C VAL A 311 -1.27 -2.83 18.50
N ASP A 312 -1.43 -3.92 19.25
CA ASP A 312 -1.67 -3.94 20.69
C ASP A 312 -0.36 -3.98 21.51
N GLU A 313 0.79 -3.64 20.91
CA GLU A 313 2.09 -3.76 21.56
C GLU A 313 2.99 -2.52 21.42
N ARG A 314 3.69 -2.21 22.51
CA ARG A 314 4.51 -1.00 22.63
C ARG A 314 5.88 -1.28 23.25
N ILE A 315 6.96 -1.03 22.52
CA ILE A 315 8.32 -1.07 23.10
C ILE A 315 8.52 0.15 24.00
N GLU A 316 8.30 -0.02 25.29
CA GLU A 316 8.50 1.01 26.30
C GLU A 316 9.98 1.08 26.72
N MET A 317 10.58 2.24 26.50
CA MET A 317 11.92 2.57 26.98
C MET A 317 11.88 2.95 28.46
N LYS A 318 12.64 2.23 29.28
CA LYS A 318 12.72 2.39 30.75
C LYS A 318 14.01 3.07 31.21
N SER A 319 15.01 3.14 30.33
CA SER A 319 16.30 3.73 30.66
C SER A 319 16.25 5.26 30.70
N GLU A 320 16.85 5.84 31.74
CA GLU A 320 17.14 7.28 31.77
C GLU A 320 18.17 7.71 30.71
N SER A 321 19.06 6.81 30.30
CA SER A 321 20.09 7.08 29.28
C SER A 321 19.55 6.99 27.86
N TYR A 322 18.50 6.19 27.64
CA TYR A 322 17.95 5.92 26.31
C TYR A 322 16.44 6.16 26.30
N LYS A 323 16.04 7.42 26.13
CA LYS A 323 14.64 7.84 26.17
C LYS A 323 13.81 7.43 24.95
N THR A 324 14.44 6.98 23.86
CA THR A 324 13.77 6.57 22.61
C THR A 324 14.36 5.27 22.09
N VAL A 325 13.61 4.53 21.28
CA VAL A 325 14.14 3.34 20.59
C VAL A 325 15.37 3.70 19.76
N THR A 326 15.32 4.78 18.97
CA THR A 326 16.45 5.20 18.13
C THR A 326 17.69 5.57 18.94
N SER A 327 17.54 6.28 20.06
CA SER A 327 18.69 6.59 20.92
C SER A 327 19.33 5.35 21.57
N PHE A 328 18.56 4.29 21.82
CA PHE A 328 19.11 2.99 22.19
C PHE A 328 19.83 2.32 21.00
N LEU A 329 19.22 2.30 19.82
CA LEU A 329 19.79 1.69 18.61
C LEU A 329 21.12 2.34 18.19
N ASP A 330 21.29 3.64 18.44
CA ASP A 330 22.52 4.40 18.15
C ASP A 330 23.73 3.90 18.94
N THR A 331 23.51 3.27 20.09
CA THR A 331 24.58 2.70 20.92
C THR A 331 25.12 1.38 20.38
N ILE A 332 24.41 0.79 19.41
CA ILE A 332 24.69 -0.56 18.91
C ILE A 332 25.60 -0.45 17.68
N HIS A 333 26.91 -0.48 17.95
CA HIS A 333 27.93 -0.41 16.91
C HIS A 333 28.37 -1.79 16.40
N ASP A 334 28.18 -2.86 17.19
CA ASP A 334 28.56 -4.22 16.77
C ASP A 334 27.74 -4.66 15.55
N PRO A 335 28.38 -4.98 14.41
CA PRO A 335 27.68 -5.45 13.22
C PRO A 335 27.03 -6.82 13.38
N ASN A 336 27.40 -7.58 14.41
CA ASN A 336 26.86 -8.91 14.69
C ASN A 336 25.54 -8.87 15.48
N ILE A 337 25.15 -7.73 16.05
CA ILE A 337 23.84 -7.60 16.69
C ILE A 337 22.80 -7.34 15.60
N VAL A 338 22.12 -8.42 15.18
CA VAL A 338 21.17 -8.40 14.05
C VAL A 338 19.71 -8.55 14.50
N ASN A 339 19.49 -8.93 15.75
CA ASN A 339 18.17 -9.09 16.35
C ASN A 339 18.22 -8.72 17.83
N LEU A 340 17.35 -7.79 18.22
CA LEU A 340 17.13 -7.34 19.59
C LEU A 340 15.80 -7.91 20.07
N HIS A 341 15.83 -8.70 21.13
CA HIS A 341 14.65 -9.31 21.72
C HIS A 341 14.23 -8.59 22.99
N PHE A 342 12.96 -8.19 23.04
CA PHE A 342 12.36 -7.50 24.16
C PHE A 342 11.44 -8.43 24.93
N LYS A 343 11.55 -8.42 26.27
CA LYS A 343 10.62 -9.14 27.14
C LYS A 343 9.26 -8.45 27.17
N ILE A 344 8.21 -9.24 27.36
CA ILE A 344 6.84 -8.77 27.41
C ILE A 344 6.43 -8.45 28.85
N GLN A 345 5.64 -7.39 29.01
CA GLN A 345 4.88 -7.05 30.19
C GLN A 345 3.42 -6.90 29.77
N TRP A 346 2.52 -7.72 30.31
CA TRP A 346 1.12 -7.72 29.90
C TRP A 346 0.35 -6.56 30.52
N VAL A 347 -0.60 -6.01 29.78
CA VAL A 347 -1.54 -5.00 30.24
C VAL A 347 -2.95 -5.52 30.01
N ILE A 348 -3.78 -5.48 31.05
CA ILE A 348 -5.18 -5.91 30.97
C ILE A 348 -5.99 -4.83 30.27
N LYS A 349 -6.61 -5.18 29.13
CA LYS A 349 -7.56 -4.34 28.42
C LYS A 349 -8.94 -4.97 28.52
N GLU A 350 -9.86 -4.32 29.23
CA GLU A 350 -11.17 -4.89 29.57
C GLU A 350 -12.22 -4.68 28.48
N PHE A 351 -12.07 -3.62 27.69
CA PHE A 351 -13.08 -3.17 26.74
C PHE A 351 -12.45 -2.88 25.39
N ASP A 352 -13.28 -2.83 24.36
CA ASP A 352 -12.90 -2.32 23.05
C ASP A 352 -12.59 -0.82 23.07
N THR A 353 -11.73 -0.39 22.15
CA THR A 353 -11.56 1.04 21.87
C THR A 353 -12.81 1.63 21.20
N PRO A 354 -13.08 2.94 21.39
CA PRO A 354 -14.25 3.58 20.80
C PRO A 354 -14.27 3.43 19.28
N ALA A 355 -15.47 3.38 18.71
CA ALA A 355 -15.66 3.28 17.26
C ALA A 355 -15.44 4.61 16.53
N ARG A 356 -15.64 5.75 17.22
CA ARG A 356 -15.58 7.09 16.66
C ARG A 356 -14.99 8.09 17.65
N TYR A 357 -14.42 9.15 17.11
CA TYR A 357 -14.09 10.36 17.85
C TYR A 357 -15.36 11.19 18.08
N GLU A 358 -15.64 11.54 19.34
CA GLU A 358 -16.79 12.36 19.71
C GLU A 358 -16.38 13.76 20.16
N ASN A 359 -15.34 13.87 20.99
CA ASN A 359 -14.78 15.12 21.51
C ASN A 359 -13.41 14.85 22.18
N ASP A 360 -12.68 15.94 22.46
CA ASP A 360 -11.34 15.89 23.08
C ASP A 360 -11.34 15.11 24.42
N GLU A 361 -12.36 15.28 25.26
CA GLU A 361 -12.44 14.63 26.59
C GLU A 361 -12.59 13.10 26.46
N GLN A 362 -13.50 12.66 25.59
CA GLN A 362 -13.69 11.23 25.28
C GLN A 362 -12.39 10.62 24.73
N LEU A 363 -11.75 11.28 23.77
CA LEU A 363 -10.51 10.77 23.19
C LEU A 363 -9.41 10.62 24.24
N ILE A 364 -9.17 11.65 25.06
CA ILE A 364 -8.15 11.65 26.12
C ILE A 364 -8.41 10.51 27.11
N ASN A 365 -9.64 10.34 27.58
CA ASN A 365 -9.98 9.30 28.56
C ASN A 365 -9.86 7.88 27.99
N GLU A 366 -10.05 7.72 26.68
CA GLU A 366 -10.00 6.42 26.00
C GLU A 366 -8.60 6.01 25.50
N MET A 367 -7.62 6.91 25.49
CA MET A 367 -6.24 6.58 25.09
C MET A 367 -5.69 5.40 25.89
N LEU A 368 -5.12 4.40 25.20
CA LEU A 368 -4.77 3.10 25.80
C LEU A 368 -3.83 3.25 27.01
N PHE A 369 -2.90 4.21 26.96
CA PHE A 369 -1.91 4.43 28.01
C PHE A 369 -2.40 5.27 29.19
N HIS A 370 -3.49 6.01 29.02
CA HIS A 370 -4.20 6.63 30.14
C HIS A 370 -5.06 5.58 30.85
N LYS A 371 -5.87 4.85 30.06
CA LYS A 371 -6.90 3.96 30.58
C LYS A 371 -6.35 2.65 31.15
N TYR A 372 -5.36 2.06 30.49
CA TYR A 372 -4.83 0.74 30.84
C TYR A 372 -3.38 0.82 31.33
N GLN A 373 -3.23 0.91 32.66
CA GLN A 373 -1.93 1.00 33.33
C GLN A 373 -1.63 -0.20 34.24
N ASN A 374 -2.54 -1.16 34.33
CA ASN A 374 -2.37 -2.34 35.17
C ASN A 374 -1.49 -3.38 34.47
N THR A 375 -0.20 -3.39 34.83
CA THR A 375 0.83 -4.16 34.16
C THR A 375 1.23 -5.40 34.97
N SER A 376 1.48 -6.53 34.31
CA SER A 376 1.92 -7.77 34.94
C SER A 376 3.39 -7.70 35.40
N ARG A 377 3.89 -8.77 36.02
CA ARG A 377 5.33 -9.03 36.06
C ARG A 377 5.87 -9.21 34.65
N ILE A 378 7.13 -8.82 34.46
CA ILE A 378 7.84 -9.03 33.20
C ILE A 378 7.99 -10.54 32.97
N GLY A 379 7.58 -10.98 31.78
CA GLY A 379 7.61 -12.37 31.38
C GLY A 379 9.01 -12.94 31.19
N SER A 380 9.07 -14.26 31.06
CA SER A 380 10.31 -14.93 30.67
C SER A 380 10.62 -14.65 29.20
N PHE A 381 11.82 -14.99 28.77
CA PHE A 381 12.24 -14.81 27.38
C PHE A 381 11.32 -15.49 26.35
N TRP A 382 10.63 -16.57 26.73
CA TRP A 382 9.80 -17.36 25.83
C TRP A 382 8.33 -16.93 25.79
N THR A 383 7.96 -15.90 26.56
CA THR A 383 6.56 -15.44 26.62
C THR A 383 6.27 -14.41 25.54
N GLN A 384 6.32 -14.84 24.28
CA GLN A 384 5.94 -14.05 23.09
C GLN A 384 6.76 -12.78 22.86
N PRO A 385 8.11 -12.84 22.89
CA PRO A 385 8.92 -11.65 22.68
C PRO A 385 8.67 -11.05 21.30
N LYS A 386 8.91 -9.75 21.20
CA LYS A 386 9.02 -9.06 19.91
C LYS A 386 10.43 -8.57 19.68
N CYS A 387 10.68 -8.14 18.44
CA CYS A 387 12.03 -7.85 18.01
C CYS A 387 12.20 -6.61 17.13
N ILE A 388 13.40 -6.06 17.21
CA ILE A 388 13.96 -5.15 16.21
C ILE A 388 15.10 -5.87 15.51
N ILE A 389 15.05 -5.92 14.18
CA ILE A 389 16.00 -6.65 13.34
C ILE A 389 16.81 -5.73 12.44
N ARG A 390 17.95 -6.24 11.96
CA ARG A 390 18.65 -5.76 10.77
C ARG A 390 18.23 -6.59 9.57
N PRO A 391 17.30 -6.09 8.73
CA PRO A 391 16.62 -6.91 7.74
C PRO A 391 17.55 -7.52 6.69
N GLU A 392 18.69 -6.88 6.39
CA GLU A 392 19.70 -7.39 5.44
C GLU A 392 20.46 -8.63 5.91
N LYS A 393 20.32 -8.98 7.20
CA LYS A 393 21.00 -10.12 7.83
C LYS A 393 20.06 -11.29 8.08
N ILE A 394 18.76 -11.12 7.86
CA ILE A 394 17.76 -12.13 8.15
C ILE A 394 17.50 -12.99 6.90
N GLY A 395 17.49 -14.31 7.09
CA GLY A 395 17.12 -15.27 6.05
C GLY A 395 15.67 -15.73 6.16
N MET A 396 15.16 -15.84 7.39
CA MET A 396 13.77 -16.19 7.66
C MET A 396 13.36 -15.73 9.07
N MET A 397 12.12 -15.27 9.18
CA MET A 397 11.48 -14.85 10.43
C MET A 397 10.39 -15.82 10.89
N THR A 398 10.15 -15.87 12.20
CA THR A 398 8.88 -16.31 12.80
C THR A 398 8.22 -15.14 13.53
N ILE A 399 7.02 -15.38 14.08
CA ILE A 399 6.23 -14.39 14.85
C ILE A 399 7.00 -13.71 15.97
N HIS A 400 7.96 -14.39 16.58
CA HIS A 400 8.66 -13.86 17.75
C HIS A 400 10.15 -13.62 17.52
N ALA A 401 10.76 -14.18 16.46
CA ALA A 401 12.21 -14.12 16.28
C ALA A 401 12.65 -14.50 14.86
N PRO A 402 13.85 -14.12 14.42
CA PRO A 402 14.51 -14.78 13.30
C PRO A 402 14.69 -16.29 13.58
N LEU A 403 14.22 -17.11 12.64
CA LEU A 403 14.48 -18.55 12.65
C LEU A 403 15.88 -18.83 12.09
N ALA A 404 16.22 -18.15 10.99
CA ALA A 404 17.49 -18.29 10.28
C ALA A 404 18.08 -16.90 9.93
N ILE A 405 19.41 -16.82 9.98
CA ILE A 405 20.17 -15.58 9.70
C ILE A 405 21.33 -15.84 8.74
N TYR A 406 21.66 -14.87 7.91
CA TYR A 406 22.82 -14.93 7.02
C TYR A 406 24.14 -14.64 7.75
N SER A 407 24.14 -13.81 8.79
CA SER A 407 25.33 -13.58 9.62
C SER A 407 24.95 -12.87 10.93
N GLY A 408 25.85 -12.93 11.92
CA GLY A 408 25.67 -12.30 13.22
C GLY A 408 25.06 -13.20 14.28
N ILE A 409 24.55 -12.58 15.34
CA ILE A 409 23.97 -13.19 16.53
C ILE A 409 22.46 -13.21 16.38
N ARG A 410 21.89 -14.42 16.26
CA ARG A 410 20.45 -14.61 16.02
C ARG A 410 19.56 -14.03 17.12
N ARG A 411 20.05 -13.92 18.35
CA ARG A 411 19.26 -13.46 19.52
C ARG A 411 20.14 -12.64 20.45
N SER A 412 19.84 -11.36 20.57
CA SER A 412 20.46 -10.47 21.56
C SER A 412 19.36 -9.97 22.47
N LEU A 413 19.38 -10.37 23.74
CA LEU A 413 18.35 -9.97 24.69
C LEU A 413 18.61 -8.53 25.13
N VAL A 414 17.57 -7.71 25.09
CA VAL A 414 17.59 -6.37 25.67
C VAL A 414 17.31 -6.49 27.15
N ASP A 415 18.12 -5.82 27.97
CA ASP A 415 17.89 -5.76 29.41
C ASP A 415 16.54 -5.10 29.69
N GLN A 416 15.79 -5.65 30.63
CA GLN A 416 14.45 -5.18 30.98
C GLN A 416 14.47 -3.79 31.63
N GLU A 417 15.61 -3.38 32.22
CA GLU A 417 15.84 -2.03 32.73
C GLU A 417 16.06 -1.02 31.59
N ILE A 418 16.39 -1.50 30.38
CA ILE A 418 16.49 -0.66 29.18
C ILE A 418 15.14 -0.51 28.53
N ALA A 419 14.48 -1.63 28.22
CA ALA A 419 13.19 -1.61 27.53
C ALA A 419 12.41 -2.92 27.72
N THR A 420 11.09 -2.80 27.67
CA THR A 420 10.14 -3.93 27.64
C THR A 420 9.00 -3.64 26.70
N VAL A 421 8.37 -4.67 26.14
CA VAL A 421 7.15 -4.51 25.34
C VAL A 421 5.93 -4.59 26.26
N ARG A 422 5.14 -3.52 26.34
CA ARG A 422 3.78 -3.58 26.90
C ARG A 422 2.85 -4.22 25.88
N HIS A 423 2.18 -5.30 26.24
CA HIS A 423 1.22 -6.01 25.38
C HIS A 423 -0.20 -5.85 25.96
N TYR A 424 -1.03 -5.04 25.30
CA TYR A 424 -2.38 -4.67 25.70
C TYR A 424 -3.39 -5.73 25.24
N ARG A 425 -3.73 -6.67 26.12
CA ARG A 425 -4.56 -7.81 25.71
C ARG A 425 -6.02 -7.65 26.13
N ASN A 426 -6.93 -7.76 25.15
CA ASN A 426 -8.37 -7.81 25.40
C ASN A 426 -8.77 -9.12 26.11
N VAL A 427 -9.59 -9.01 27.16
CA VAL A 427 -10.05 -10.15 27.98
C VAL A 427 -11.09 -11.05 27.29
N GLU A 428 -11.72 -10.59 26.21
CA GLU A 428 -12.81 -11.31 25.52
C GLU A 428 -12.39 -12.62 24.79
N GLN A 429 -11.10 -12.88 24.62
CA GLN A 429 -10.57 -14.12 24.01
C GLN A 429 -11.13 -14.48 22.60
N ARG A 430 -11.33 -13.50 21.72
CA ARG A 430 -11.99 -13.69 20.41
C ARG A 430 -11.40 -14.81 19.53
N VAL A 431 -10.07 -14.92 19.43
CA VAL A 431 -9.39 -15.86 18.51
C VAL A 431 -8.68 -17.02 19.21
N PHE A 432 -8.01 -16.75 20.34
CA PHE A 432 -7.13 -17.74 20.99
C PHE A 432 -7.64 -18.12 22.37
N GLN A 433 -8.33 -19.27 22.45
CA GLN A 433 -8.76 -19.87 23.70
C GLN A 433 -7.55 -20.10 24.63
N GLY A 434 -7.60 -19.55 25.85
CA GLY A 434 -6.51 -19.65 26.84
C GLY A 434 -5.54 -18.47 26.84
N ALA A 435 -5.67 -17.49 25.94
CA ALA A 435 -4.85 -16.28 25.95
C ALA A 435 -4.97 -15.50 27.27
N TYR A 436 -6.18 -15.42 27.83
CA TYR A 436 -6.41 -14.80 29.13
C TYR A 436 -5.69 -15.54 30.26
N ALA A 437 -5.82 -16.87 30.33
CA ALA A 437 -5.14 -17.67 31.36
C ALA A 437 -3.61 -17.51 31.27
N LYS A 438 -3.07 -17.47 30.04
CA LYS A 438 -1.66 -17.20 29.81
C LYS A 438 -1.25 -15.83 30.34
N MET A 439 -1.99 -14.77 30.03
CA MET A 439 -1.78 -13.43 30.58
C MET A 439 -1.82 -13.43 32.11
N MET A 440 -2.86 -14.03 32.71
CA MET A 440 -3.03 -14.09 34.17
C MET A 440 -1.93 -14.88 34.87
N GLY A 441 -1.26 -15.80 34.18
CA GLY A 441 -0.07 -16.49 34.67
C GLY A 441 1.12 -15.57 35.01
N HIS A 442 1.09 -14.31 34.58
CA HIS A 442 2.11 -13.30 34.88
C HIS A 442 1.78 -12.41 36.10
N ALA A 443 0.77 -12.76 36.88
CA ALA A 443 0.40 -12.07 38.12
C ALA A 443 1.56 -11.96 39.14
N PRO A 444 1.49 -11.01 40.10
CA PRO A 444 0.46 -9.98 40.27
C PRO A 444 0.62 -8.85 39.25
N PHE A 445 -0.45 -8.08 39.10
CA PHE A 445 -0.47 -6.87 38.29
C PHE A 445 -0.41 -5.65 39.20
N ASN A 446 0.35 -4.64 38.78
CA ASN A 446 0.52 -3.38 39.48
C ASN A 446 0.32 -2.22 38.50
N ILE A 447 -0.18 -1.10 39.02
CA ILE A 447 -0.32 0.15 38.26
C ILE A 447 1.07 0.71 37.98
N THR A 448 1.40 0.82 36.69
CA THR A 448 2.67 1.39 36.22
C THR A 448 2.36 2.41 35.11
N PRO A 449 2.23 3.70 35.46
CA PRO A 449 2.03 4.76 34.47
C PRO A 449 3.22 4.85 33.50
N ILE A 450 3.01 5.46 32.34
CA ILE A 450 4.13 5.81 31.44
C ILE A 450 4.81 7.10 31.93
N ASP A 451 5.99 7.41 31.38
CA ASP A 451 6.69 8.66 31.66
C ASP A 451 5.81 9.89 31.36
N THR A 452 5.74 10.85 32.30
CA THR A 452 4.87 12.04 32.19
C THR A 452 5.20 12.95 30.99
N GLY A 453 6.46 12.98 30.54
CA GLY A 453 6.86 13.75 29.37
C GLY A 453 6.43 13.08 28.07
N LEU A 454 6.55 11.76 28.01
CA LEU A 454 6.04 10.94 26.92
C LEU A 454 4.51 10.99 26.86
N ASP A 455 3.84 10.88 28.00
CA ASP A 455 2.38 10.99 28.16
C ASP A 455 1.85 12.24 27.48
N ARG A 456 2.27 13.43 27.95
CA ARG A 456 1.85 14.71 27.34
C ARG A 456 2.10 14.76 25.84
N LYS A 457 3.30 14.39 25.38
CA LYS A 457 3.65 14.47 23.94
C LYS A 457 2.80 13.54 23.09
N LEU A 458 2.52 12.33 23.59
CA LEU A 458 1.72 11.35 22.88
C LEU A 458 0.25 11.79 22.85
N THR A 459 -0.29 12.27 23.96
CA THR A 459 -1.64 12.84 24.04
C THR A 459 -1.82 13.97 23.04
N ASP A 460 -0.88 14.93 23.02
CA ASP A 460 -0.91 16.06 22.08
C ASP A 460 -0.84 15.59 20.62
N SER A 461 0.02 14.61 20.31
CA SER A 461 0.18 14.10 18.94
C SER A 461 -1.08 13.37 18.46
N ILE A 462 -1.69 12.54 19.31
CA ILE A 462 -2.94 11.83 19.00
C ILE A 462 -4.08 12.83 18.81
N LEU A 463 -4.27 13.77 19.73
CA LEU A 463 -5.31 14.80 19.62
C LEU A 463 -5.19 15.58 18.31
N ASN A 464 -3.99 16.07 18.01
CA ASN A 464 -3.75 16.84 16.78
C ASN A 464 -4.06 16.02 15.52
N ARG A 465 -3.64 14.75 15.48
CA ARG A 465 -3.92 13.88 14.32
C ARG A 465 -5.41 13.57 14.18
N VAL A 466 -6.07 13.16 15.26
CA VAL A 466 -7.49 12.80 15.23
C VAL A 466 -8.34 14.00 14.83
N LYS A 467 -8.06 15.19 15.37
CA LYS A 467 -8.77 16.41 14.98
C LYS A 467 -8.51 16.79 13.54
N TRP A 468 -7.27 16.70 13.07
CA TRP A 468 -6.94 16.96 11.67
C TRP A 468 -7.76 16.11 10.70
N VAL A 469 -7.98 14.83 11.04
CA VAL A 469 -8.67 13.87 10.18
C VAL A 469 -10.20 13.95 10.32
N TYR A 470 -10.71 14.10 11.55
CA TYR A 470 -12.13 13.91 11.85
C TYR A 470 -12.86 15.17 12.34
N ASP A 471 -12.16 16.17 12.86
CA ASP A 471 -12.73 17.47 13.28
C ASP A 471 -12.58 18.49 12.15
N VAL A 472 -13.02 18.10 10.95
CA VAL A 472 -12.99 18.96 9.76
C VAL A 472 -14.12 19.99 9.90
N PRO A 473 -13.85 21.30 9.76
CA PRO A 473 -14.88 22.32 9.87
C PRO A 473 -16.04 22.06 8.91
N ASP A 474 -17.24 21.83 9.44
CA ASP A 474 -18.43 21.77 8.59
C ASP A 474 -18.76 23.17 8.07
N VAL A 475 -18.58 23.35 6.77
CA VAL A 475 -18.91 24.61 6.08
C VAL A 475 -20.44 24.71 6.03
N THR A 476 -20.99 25.86 6.45
CA THR A 476 -22.45 26.04 6.48
C THR A 476 -23.07 25.92 5.08
N CYS A 477 -24.36 25.61 4.99
CA CYS A 477 -25.03 25.56 3.68
C CYS A 477 -24.91 26.89 2.92
N ASP A 478 -25.05 28.03 3.59
CA ASP A 478 -24.89 29.36 2.98
C ASP A 478 -23.49 29.56 2.38
N GLN A 479 -22.45 29.09 3.07
CA GLN A 479 -21.07 29.16 2.58
C GLN A 479 -20.85 28.21 1.40
N LYS A 480 -21.39 26.98 1.45
CA LYS A 480 -21.36 26.03 0.34
C LYS A 480 -22.06 26.61 -0.90
N GLN A 481 -23.24 27.21 -0.70
CA GLN A 481 -24.03 27.83 -1.76
C GLN A 481 -23.34 29.04 -2.39
N SER A 482 -22.69 29.87 -1.57
CA SER A 482 -21.89 31.01 -2.04
C SER A 482 -20.76 30.58 -2.98
N ILE A 483 -20.11 29.44 -2.67
CA ILE A 483 -19.05 28.87 -3.51
C ILE A 483 -19.63 28.34 -4.83
N TYR A 484 -20.78 27.65 -4.80
CA TYR A 484 -21.45 27.16 -6.01
C TYR A 484 -21.90 28.30 -6.93
N GLN A 485 -22.40 29.39 -6.37
CA GLN A 485 -22.76 30.59 -7.11
C GLN A 485 -21.54 31.24 -7.76
N TYR A 486 -20.41 31.31 -7.04
CA TYR A 486 -19.15 31.86 -7.57
C TYR A 486 -18.61 31.06 -8.77
N HIS A 487 -18.71 29.73 -8.75
CA HIS A 487 -18.21 28.85 -9.82
C HIS A 487 -19.24 28.53 -10.92
N ALA A 488 -19.83 29.58 -11.51
CA ALA A 488 -20.74 29.53 -12.66
C ALA A 488 -22.21 29.19 -12.37
N GLY A 489 -22.74 29.61 -11.21
CA GLY A 489 -24.18 29.52 -10.94
C GLY A 489 -24.68 28.07 -10.80
N LEU A 490 -23.80 27.18 -10.32
CA LEU A 490 -24.17 25.79 -10.02
C LEU A 490 -25.31 25.81 -9.00
N ASN A 491 -26.48 25.30 -9.39
CA ASN A 491 -27.63 25.17 -8.50
C ASN A 491 -27.68 23.75 -7.94
N ALA A 492 -26.73 23.44 -7.06
CA ALA A 492 -26.70 22.18 -6.31
C ALA A 492 -27.33 22.40 -4.94
N SER A 493 -28.29 21.55 -4.54
CA SER A 493 -28.83 21.59 -3.18
C SER A 493 -27.75 21.17 -2.18
N CYS A 494 -27.78 21.78 -0.99
CA CYS A 494 -26.96 21.33 0.11
C CYS A 494 -27.39 19.92 0.49
N TRP A 495 -26.54 18.93 0.21
CA TRP A 495 -26.82 17.51 0.47
C TRP A 495 -27.22 17.23 1.92
N VAL A 496 -26.74 18.02 2.89
CA VAL A 496 -27.12 17.92 4.31
C VAL A 496 -28.57 18.37 4.56
N GLU A 497 -29.06 19.40 3.85
CA GLU A 497 -30.47 19.80 3.93
C GLU A 497 -31.36 18.79 3.21
N GLU A 498 -30.90 18.23 2.10
CA GLU A 498 -31.60 17.14 1.39
C GLU A 498 -31.67 15.87 2.25
N GLN A 499 -30.60 15.50 2.96
CA GLN A 499 -30.61 14.38 3.90
C GLN A 499 -31.52 14.64 5.11
N LYS A 500 -31.45 15.81 5.75
CA LYS A 500 -32.39 16.17 6.82
C LYS A 500 -33.83 16.22 6.34
N ARG A 501 -34.06 16.67 5.11
CA ARG A 501 -35.37 16.64 4.46
C ARG A 501 -35.84 15.20 4.25
N LEU A 502 -34.99 14.31 3.73
CA LEU A 502 -35.29 12.89 3.54
C LEU A 502 -35.51 12.14 4.86
N GLU A 503 -34.71 12.43 5.89
CA GLU A 503 -34.90 11.93 7.26
C GLU A 503 -36.20 12.43 7.87
N SER A 504 -36.53 13.72 7.70
CA SER A 504 -37.79 14.29 8.17
C SER A 504 -38.99 13.70 7.43
N LEU A 505 -38.87 13.45 6.12
CA LEU A 505 -39.89 12.82 5.28
C LEU A 505 -40.14 11.37 5.74
N ASN A 506 -39.08 10.61 5.98
CA ASN A 506 -39.17 9.26 6.53
C ASN A 506 -39.74 9.23 7.95
N ALA A 507 -39.46 10.25 8.77
CA ALA A 507 -40.04 10.37 10.11
C ALA A 507 -41.54 10.73 10.09
N THR A 508 -41.98 11.56 9.13
CA THR A 508 -43.43 11.83 8.91
C THR A 508 -44.20 10.67 8.29
N LEU A 509 -43.53 9.75 7.57
CA LEU A 509 -44.13 8.52 7.05
C LEU A 509 -44.28 7.41 8.10
N LEU A 510 -43.74 7.62 9.31
CA LEU A 510 -43.80 6.70 10.45
C LEU A 510 -44.70 7.23 11.58
N ASP A 511 -45.64 8.14 11.29
CA ASP A 511 -46.69 8.49 12.24
C ASP A 511 -47.63 7.28 12.45
N PRO A 512 -47.70 6.67 13.66
CA PRO A 512 -48.50 5.47 13.91
C PRO A 512 -50.01 5.70 13.87
N ASP A 513 -50.48 6.95 13.74
CA ASP A 513 -51.90 7.31 13.84
C ASP A 513 -52.59 7.65 12.50
N LEU A 514 -51.92 7.50 11.35
CA LEU A 514 -52.56 7.61 10.04
C LEU A 514 -52.66 6.25 9.36
N GLY A 515 -53.84 5.66 9.49
CA GLY A 515 -54.23 4.41 8.85
C GLY A 515 -53.92 4.38 7.36
N SER A 516 -53.56 3.18 6.91
CA SER A 516 -53.19 2.82 5.54
C SER A 516 -53.96 3.58 4.46
N THR A 517 -53.25 4.33 3.63
CA THR A 517 -53.64 4.53 2.23
C THR A 517 -52.41 4.32 1.36
N SER A 518 -52.34 3.12 0.79
CA SER A 518 -51.39 2.78 -0.26
C SER A 518 -51.89 3.37 -1.58
N ASP A 519 -51.53 4.62 -1.87
CA ASP A 519 -51.65 5.13 -3.23
C ASP A 519 -50.39 4.78 -4.02
N SER A 520 -50.47 3.60 -4.64
CA SER A 520 -49.60 3.10 -5.71
C SER A 520 -49.42 4.16 -6.79
N LEU A 521 -48.18 4.50 -7.09
CA LEU A 521 -47.77 5.42 -8.15
C LEU A 521 -47.85 4.81 -9.56
N PHE A 522 -48.66 3.77 -9.76
CA PHE A 522 -48.84 3.07 -11.04
C PHE A 522 -50.31 2.71 -11.26
N THR A 523 -50.84 3.00 -12.44
CA THR A 523 -52.20 2.67 -12.85
C THR A 523 -52.28 1.20 -13.30
N ALA A 524 -53.41 0.54 -13.03
CA ALA A 524 -53.63 -0.88 -13.30
C ALA A 524 -53.55 -1.28 -14.79
N GLU A 525 -53.47 -0.32 -15.72
CA GLU A 525 -53.24 -0.57 -17.15
C GLU A 525 -51.75 -0.71 -17.51
N GLU A 526 -50.80 -0.20 -16.69
CA GLU A 526 -49.35 -0.32 -16.98
C GLU A 526 -48.72 -1.62 -16.48
N LEU A 527 -49.37 -2.34 -15.56
CA LEU A 527 -48.90 -3.64 -15.05
C LEU A 527 -49.39 -4.86 -15.87
N ALA A 528 -50.31 -4.67 -16.81
CA ALA A 528 -50.85 -5.76 -17.65
C ALA A 528 -50.05 -6.03 -18.94
N GLY A 529 -48.97 -5.28 -19.19
CA GLY A 529 -48.18 -5.35 -20.44
C GLY A 529 -46.88 -6.14 -20.38
N VAL A 530 -46.49 -6.72 -19.23
CA VAL A 530 -45.13 -7.30 -19.04
C VAL A 530 -45.14 -8.79 -18.64
N GLU A 531 -46.27 -9.40 -18.32
CA GLU A 531 -46.35 -10.86 -18.09
C GLU A 531 -46.93 -11.61 -19.29
N ALA A 532 -46.14 -11.70 -20.36
CA ALA A 532 -46.29 -12.75 -21.37
C ALA A 532 -45.01 -12.86 -22.20
N THR A 533 -44.00 -13.56 -21.69
CA THR A 533 -42.99 -14.35 -22.47
C THR A 533 -41.87 -14.87 -21.57
N THR A 534 -42.14 -15.84 -20.70
CA THR A 534 -41.11 -16.80 -20.23
C THR A 534 -41.79 -18.00 -19.60
N GLU A 535 -42.34 -18.91 -20.40
CA GLU A 535 -42.61 -20.30 -19.97
C GLU A 535 -42.78 -21.21 -21.19
N SER A 536 -41.68 -21.51 -21.89
CA SER A 536 -41.53 -22.73 -22.67
C SER A 536 -40.06 -22.87 -23.07
N ASP A 537 -39.32 -23.74 -22.39
CA ASP A 537 -38.31 -24.64 -22.98
C ASP A 537 -37.49 -25.27 -21.86
N ASN A 538 -38.08 -26.28 -21.22
CA ASN A 538 -37.30 -27.24 -20.46
C ASN A 538 -37.95 -28.62 -20.55
N GLU A 539 -37.98 -29.19 -21.75
CA GLU A 539 -38.13 -30.63 -21.98
C GLU A 539 -37.88 -30.99 -23.45
N ARG A 540 -36.64 -31.38 -23.80
CA ARG A 540 -36.27 -32.42 -24.79
C ARG A 540 -34.78 -32.34 -25.11
N ASN A 541 -34.00 -33.24 -24.51
CA ASN A 541 -33.03 -34.06 -25.22
C ASN A 541 -32.49 -35.14 -24.29
N LYS A 542 -33.21 -36.27 -24.27
CA LYS A 542 -32.66 -37.60 -24.03
C LYS A 542 -32.77 -38.36 -25.35
N ASN A 543 -31.64 -38.59 -25.99
CA ASN A 543 -31.24 -39.82 -26.68
C ASN A 543 -29.76 -39.74 -26.99
#